data_AF-A0A7C3ULR6-F1
#
_entry.id   AF-A0A7C3ULR6-F1
#
_cell.length_a   1.000
_cell.length_b   1.000
_cell.length_c   1.000
_cell.angle_alpha   90.00
_cell.angle_beta   90.00
_cell.angle_gamma   90.00
#
_symmetry.space_group_name_H-M   'P 1'
#
loop_
_entity.id
_entity.type
_entity.pdbx_description
1 polymer ?
#
loop_
_entity_poly.entity_id
_entity_poly.type
_entity_poly.pdbx_seq_one_letter_code
_entity_poly.pdbx_strand_id
1 'polypeptide(L)'
;MAQSFIHGTVILVGASLFNRVIGFLYQILLIRIIRPEGVGLFTMIFPVYILALVLSTMGIPTALAKLVAEEVARDNLAGAYRIFRVSMFYLIIFGSLFTVLLLVLSSPLVRRILPNPAAGLSLTTLAPAIVIVAVCSGFRGFFQGLQRMGPTAASQVAEQLARVS
;
A
#
# COMPACT_ATOMS: atom_id res chain seq x y z
N MET A 1 -14.44 12.97 -27.53
CA MET A 1 -13.61 12.76 -26.32
C MET A 1 -14.22 11.81 -25.28
N ALA A 2 -15.55 11.70 -25.12
CA ALA A 2 -16.17 10.81 -24.11
C ALA A 2 -16.02 9.29 -24.37
N GLN A 3 -15.89 8.86 -25.64
CA GLN A 3 -15.83 7.44 -26.02
C GLN A 3 -14.58 6.70 -25.49
N SER A 4 -13.45 7.40 -25.34
CA SER A 4 -12.20 6.84 -24.79
C SER A 4 -12.25 6.72 -23.25
N PHE A 5 -12.93 7.66 -22.58
CA PHE A 5 -13.07 7.67 -21.11
C PHE A 5 -13.98 6.55 -20.60
N ILE A 6 -15.09 6.29 -21.30
CA ILE A 6 -16.03 5.21 -20.93
C ILE A 6 -15.37 3.84 -21.16
N HIS A 7 -14.67 3.63 -22.28
CA HIS A 7 -13.93 2.38 -22.52
C HIS A 7 -12.83 2.15 -21.48
N GLY A 8 -12.04 3.18 -21.15
CA GLY A 8 -11.02 3.09 -20.11
C GLY A 8 -11.60 2.78 -18.73
N THR A 9 -12.74 3.40 -18.40
CA THR A 9 -13.43 3.15 -17.12
C THR A 9 -13.98 1.74 -17.04
N VAL A 10 -14.61 1.22 -18.11
CA VAL A 10 -15.16 -0.14 -18.14
C VAL A 10 -14.06 -1.19 -18.00
N ILE A 11 -12.92 -1.00 -18.67
CA ILE A 11 -11.76 -1.90 -18.55
C ILE A 11 -11.18 -1.84 -17.13
N LEU A 12 -11.03 -0.64 -16.55
CA LEU A 12 -10.54 -0.47 -15.17
C LEU A 12 -11.48 -1.10 -14.14
N VAL A 13 -12.80 -0.92 -14.30
CA VAL A 13 -13.81 -1.50 -13.42
C VAL A 13 -13.81 -3.03 -13.54
N GLY A 14 -13.76 -3.57 -14.77
CA GLY A 14 -13.67 -5.01 -15.01
C GLY A 14 -12.40 -5.63 -14.39
N ALA A 15 -11.24 -5.00 -14.59
CA ALA A 15 -9.98 -5.44 -13.99
C ALA A 15 -10.02 -5.37 -12.45
N SER A 16 -10.61 -4.32 -11.88
CA SER A 16 -10.75 -4.18 -10.43
C SER A 16 -11.68 -5.23 -9.82
N LEU A 17 -12.78 -5.58 -10.49
CA LEU A 17 -13.69 -6.63 -10.07
C LEU A 17 -13.00 -7.99 -10.11
N PHE A 18 -12.29 -8.29 -11.19
CA PHE A 18 -11.56 -9.54 -11.33
C PHE A 18 -10.48 -9.69 -10.24
N ASN A 19 -9.69 -8.65 -10.00
CA ASN A 19 -8.70 -8.64 -8.91
C ASN A 19 -9.33 -8.84 -7.53
N ARG A 20 -10.54 -8.33 -7.32
CA ARG A 20 -11.26 -8.46 -6.04
C ARG A 20 -11.76 -9.89 -5.82
N VAL A 21 -12.22 -10.57 -6.87
CA VAL A 21 -12.63 -11.98 -6.82
C VAL A 21 -11.44 -12.89 -6.54
N ILE A 22 -10.32 -12.68 -7.23
CA ILE A 22 -9.08 -13.46 -6.99
C ILE A 22 -8.57 -13.22 -5.57
N GLY A 23 -8.51 -11.95 -5.13
CA GLY A 23 -8.09 -11.61 -3.78
C GLY A 23 -8.97 -12.28 -2.70
N PHE A 24 -10.27 -12.37 -2.95
CA PHE A 24 -11.21 -13.03 -2.05
C PHE A 24 -11.00 -14.55 -1.98
N LEU A 25 -10.82 -15.22 -3.12
CA LEU A 25 -10.53 -16.66 -3.18
C LEU A 25 -9.20 -16.99 -2.50
N TYR A 26 -8.16 -16.18 -2.74
CA TYR A 26 -6.87 -16.32 -2.08
C TYR A 26 -7.01 -16.16 -0.56
N GLN A 27 -7.77 -15.17 -0.09
CA GLN A 27 -8.01 -14.96 1.34
C GLN A 27 -8.68 -16.17 1.99
N ILE A 28 -9.65 -16.82 1.33
CA ILE A 28 -10.29 -18.05 1.82
C ILE A 28 -9.27 -19.19 1.94
N LEU A 29 -8.43 -19.40 0.92
CA LEU A 29 -7.39 -20.45 0.94
C LEU A 29 -6.35 -20.19 2.03
N LEU A 30 -5.95 -18.94 2.21
CA LEU A 30 -4.95 -18.52 3.20
C LEU A 30 -5.43 -18.77 4.63
N ILE A 31 -6.69 -18.41 4.92
CA ILE A 31 -7.35 -18.71 6.21
C ILE A 31 -7.37 -20.22 6.49
N ARG A 32 -7.55 -21.04 5.45
CA ARG A 32 -7.57 -22.51 5.56
C ARG A 32 -6.19 -23.11 5.83
N ILE A 33 -5.12 -22.51 5.29
CA ILE A 33 -3.73 -22.98 5.45
C ILE A 33 -3.10 -22.52 6.78
N ILE A 34 -3.34 -21.28 7.21
CA ILE A 34 -2.73 -20.68 8.42
C ILE A 34 -3.26 -21.28 9.74
N ARG A 35 -4.37 -22.03 9.69
CA ARG A 35 -5.11 -22.57 10.85
C ARG A 35 -5.73 -21.47 11.74
N PRO A 36 -6.76 -21.78 12.56
CA PRO A 36 -7.51 -20.77 13.33
C PRO A 36 -6.62 -19.91 14.25
N GLU A 37 -5.55 -20.51 14.77
CA GLU A 37 -4.59 -19.86 15.68
C GLU A 37 -3.84 -18.71 14.99
N GLY A 38 -3.36 -18.91 13.76
CA GLY A 38 -2.63 -17.86 13.04
C GLY A 38 -3.55 -16.76 12.49
N VAL A 39 -4.81 -17.06 12.17
CA VAL A 39 -5.81 -16.04 11.81
C VAL A 39 -6.16 -15.16 13.01
N GLY A 40 -6.25 -15.75 14.21
CA GLY A 40 -6.41 -15.02 15.47
C GLY A 40 -5.25 -14.06 15.75
N LEU A 41 -4.00 -14.50 15.53
CA LEU A 41 -2.83 -13.64 15.68
C LEU A 41 -2.83 -12.49 14.65
N PHE A 42 -3.12 -12.80 13.38
CA PHE A 42 -3.15 -11.80 12.31
C PHE A 42 -4.22 -10.73 12.57
N THR A 43 -5.45 -11.13 12.89
CA THR A 43 -6.55 -10.20 13.18
C THR A 43 -6.28 -9.31 14.39
N MET A 44 -5.44 -9.75 15.34
CA MET A 44 -5.05 -8.97 16.50
C MET A 44 -4.01 -7.89 16.19
N ILE A 45 -3.02 -8.19 15.34
CA ILE A 45 -1.96 -7.25 14.98
C ILE A 45 -2.36 -6.33 13.82
N PHE A 46 -3.31 -6.75 12.98
CA PHE A 46 -3.67 -6.06 11.74
C PHE A 46 -4.14 -4.61 11.95
N PRO A 47 -4.99 -4.28 12.94
CA PRO A 47 -5.38 -2.89 13.20
C PRO A 47 -4.19 -2.00 13.56
N VAL A 48 -3.26 -2.50 14.37
CA VAL A 48 -2.04 -1.77 14.78
C VAL A 48 -1.14 -1.53 13.57
N TYR A 49 -0.93 -2.56 12.75
CA TYR A 49 -0.15 -2.47 11.51
C TYR A 49 -0.77 -1.46 10.53
N ILE A 50 -2.07 -1.55 10.26
CA ILE A 50 -2.78 -0.64 9.35
C ILE A 50 -2.71 0.79 9.86
N LEU A 51 -2.88 1.01 11.17
CA LEU A 51 -2.79 2.35 11.76
C LEU A 51 -1.41 2.97 11.52
N ALA A 52 -0.33 2.23 11.78
CA ALA A 52 1.03 2.71 11.53
C ALA A 52 1.29 2.98 10.04
N LEU A 53 0.79 2.10 9.16
CA LEU A 53 0.89 2.26 7.72
C LEU A 53 0.15 3.50 7.23
N VAL A 54 -1.08 3.73 7.70
CA VAL A 54 -1.87 4.91 7.35
C VAL A 54 -1.16 6.16 7.85
N LEU A 55 -0.73 6.22 9.11
CA LEU A 55 0.01 7.37 9.62
C LEU A 55 1.30 7.66 8.84
N SER A 56 2.00 6.61 8.38
CA SER A 56 3.19 6.75 7.56
C SER A 56 2.92 7.32 6.15
N THR A 57 1.72 7.12 5.61
CA THR A 57 1.41 7.42 4.20
C THR A 57 0.32 8.47 4.04
N MET A 58 -0.31 8.92 5.12
CA MET A 58 -1.51 9.75 5.09
C MET A 58 -1.26 11.05 4.33
N GLY A 59 -2.08 11.31 3.32
CA GLY A 59 -2.06 12.56 2.55
C GLY A 59 -0.94 12.69 1.52
N ILE A 60 0.16 11.93 1.62
CA ILE A 60 1.31 12.07 0.70
C ILE A 60 0.98 11.59 -0.71
N PRO A 61 0.43 10.39 -0.96
CA PRO A 61 0.13 9.91 -2.31
C PRO A 61 -0.92 10.77 -3.03
N THR A 62 -1.92 11.26 -2.29
CA THR A 62 -2.98 12.12 -2.82
C THR A 62 -2.47 13.51 -3.18
N ALA A 63 -1.62 14.10 -2.34
CA ALA A 63 -0.97 15.38 -2.63
C ALA A 63 0.00 15.24 -3.80
N LEU A 64 0.78 14.15 -3.84
CA LEU A 64 1.69 13.83 -4.93
C LEU A 64 0.97 13.74 -6.26
N ALA A 65 -0.16 13.02 -6.33
CA ALA A 65 -0.97 12.92 -7.54
C ALA A 65 -1.44 14.28 -8.03
N LYS A 66 -1.93 15.14 -7.13
CA LYS A 66 -2.41 16.49 -7.47
C LYS A 66 -1.27 17.39 -7.97
N LEU A 67 -0.17 17.47 -7.23
CA LEU A 67 0.96 18.35 -7.56
C LEU A 67 1.67 17.92 -8.85
N VAL A 68 1.82 16.61 -9.07
CA VAL A 68 2.37 16.08 -10.32
C VAL A 68 1.45 16.40 -11.50
N ALA A 69 0.13 16.26 -11.34
CA ALA A 69 -0.82 16.62 -12.39
C ALA A 69 -0.75 18.10 -12.75
N GLU A 70 -0.55 18.99 -11.77
CA GLU A 70 -0.41 20.43 -12.00
C GLU A 70 0.88 20.78 -12.77
N GLU A 71 2.02 20.18 -12.42
CA GLU A 71 3.29 20.40 -13.13
C GLU A 71 3.25 19.82 -14.55
N VAL A 72 2.63 18.66 -14.73
CA VAL A 72 2.45 18.03 -16.06
C VAL A 72 1.52 18.89 -16.93
N ALA A 73 0.47 19.49 -16.38
CA ALA A 73 -0.41 20.41 -17.11
C ALA A 73 0.31 21.69 -17.56
N ARG A 74 1.44 22.04 -16.93
CA ARG A 74 2.32 23.16 -17.31
C ARG A 74 3.50 22.73 -18.19
N ASP A 75 3.49 21.50 -18.72
CA ASP A 75 4.60 20.89 -19.48
C ASP A 75 5.96 20.83 -18.71
N ASN A 76 5.93 20.97 -17.38
CA ASN A 76 7.13 20.97 -16.54
C ASN A 76 7.41 19.59 -15.94
N LEU A 77 7.90 18.67 -16.76
CA LEU A 77 8.25 17.32 -16.30
C LEU A 77 9.36 17.32 -15.23
N ALA A 78 10.30 18.27 -15.29
CA ALA A 78 11.36 18.39 -14.29
C ALA A 78 10.81 18.72 -12.90
N GLY A 79 9.78 19.57 -12.83
CA GLY A 79 9.04 19.87 -11.60
C GLY A 79 8.35 18.63 -11.02
N ALA A 80 7.66 17.85 -11.87
CA ALA A 80 7.02 16.60 -11.48
C ALA A 80 8.01 15.58 -10.86
N TYR A 81 9.19 15.40 -11.46
CA TYR A 81 10.24 14.51 -10.90
C TYR A 81 10.83 15.03 -9.59
N ARG A 82 10.95 16.37 -9.43
CA ARG A 82 11.39 16.97 -8.16
C ARG A 82 10.39 16.70 -7.05
N ILE A 83 9.10 16.92 -7.29
CA ILE A 83 8.03 16.62 -6.32
C ILE A 83 8.07 15.14 -5.95
N PHE A 84 8.19 14.25 -6.94
CA PHE A 84 8.29 12.81 -6.71
C PHE A 84 9.44 12.44 -5.78
N ARG A 85 10.64 12.99 -6.03
CA ARG A 85 11.83 12.71 -5.20
C ARG A 85 11.64 13.18 -3.77
N VAL A 86 11.05 14.36 -3.57
CA VAL A 86 10.75 14.92 -2.25
C VAL A 86 9.70 14.07 -1.52
N SER A 87 8.59 13.73 -2.18
CA SER A 87 7.55 12.89 -1.58
C SER A 87 8.07 11.49 -1.24
N MET A 88 8.94 10.92 -2.08
CA MET A 88 9.54 9.61 -1.80
C MET A 88 10.47 9.66 -0.59
N PHE A 89 11.25 10.73 -0.44
CA PHE A 89 12.09 10.96 0.73
C PHE A 89 11.24 11.01 2.02
N TYR A 90 10.12 11.74 2.02
CA TYR A 90 9.21 11.76 3.15
C TYR A 90 8.57 10.40 3.43
N LEU A 91 8.12 9.67 2.41
CA LEU A 91 7.55 8.33 2.57
C LEU A 91 8.55 7.35 3.20
N ILE A 92 9.82 7.42 2.82
CA ILE A 92 10.88 6.59 3.42
C ILE A 92 11.15 7.00 4.86
N ILE A 93 11.20 8.30 5.16
CA ILE A 93 11.41 8.80 6.52
C ILE A 93 10.27 8.40 7.43
N PHE A 94 9.02 8.69 7.04
CA PHE A 94 7.86 8.33 7.85
C PHE A 94 7.70 6.81 7.93
N GLY A 95 7.89 6.08 6.83
CA GLY A 95 7.85 4.62 6.81
C GLY A 95 8.87 4.00 7.76
N SER A 96 10.11 4.46 7.74
CA SER A 96 11.15 3.97 8.64
C SER A 96 10.89 4.37 10.09
N LEU A 97 10.44 5.62 10.33
CA LEU A 97 10.07 6.10 11.67
C LEU A 97 8.97 5.23 12.30
N PHE A 98 7.87 4.98 11.58
CA PHE A 98 6.77 4.14 12.07
C PHE A 98 7.14 2.66 12.18
N THR A 99 8.03 2.17 11.30
CA THR A 99 8.59 0.82 11.43
C THR A 99 9.38 0.68 12.72
N VAL A 100 10.32 1.58 12.98
CA VAL A 100 11.13 1.57 14.22
C VAL A 100 10.24 1.75 15.43
N LEU A 101 9.26 2.64 15.37
CA LEU A 101 8.29 2.84 16.45
C LEU A 101 7.56 1.54 16.76
N LEU A 102 7.05 0.81 15.76
CA LEU A 102 6.39 -0.48 15.96
C LEU A 102 7.34 -1.56 16.50
N LEU A 103 8.60 -1.59 16.06
CA LEU A 103 9.58 -2.54 16.58
C LEU A 103 9.82 -2.31 18.07
N VAL A 104 9.97 -1.07 18.51
CA VAL A 104 10.15 -0.71 19.92
C VAL A 104 8.86 -0.94 20.73
N LEU A 105 7.71 -0.59 20.17
CA LEU A 105 6.41 -0.73 20.83
C LEU A 105 5.89 -2.18 20.85
N SER A 106 6.45 -3.09 20.03
CA SER A 106 6.03 -4.49 19.98
C SER A 106 6.11 -5.19 21.33
N SER A 107 7.20 -4.98 22.08
CA SER A 107 7.43 -5.58 23.40
C SER A 107 6.43 -5.10 24.47
N PRO A 108 6.19 -3.79 24.67
CA PRO A 108 5.15 -3.33 25.59
C PRO A 108 3.72 -3.66 25.12
N LEU A 109 3.46 -3.72 23.79
CA LEU A 109 2.15 -4.14 23.28
C LEU A 109 1.81 -5.59 23.65
N VAL A 110 2.77 -6.51 23.54
CA VAL A 110 2.60 -7.90 23.98
C VAL A 110 2.38 -8.00 25.48
N ARG A 111 3.04 -7.17 26.28
CA ARG A 111 2.86 -7.23 27.74
C ARG A 111 1.54 -6.66 28.25
N ARG A 112 0.92 -5.71 27.53
CA ARG A 112 -0.25 -4.97 28.03
C ARG A 112 -1.54 -5.21 27.24
N ILE A 113 -1.45 -5.54 25.96
CA ILE A 113 -2.59 -5.52 25.03
C ILE A 113 -2.75 -6.85 24.28
N LEU A 114 -1.66 -7.54 23.92
CA LEU A 114 -1.72 -8.82 23.21
C LEU A 114 -1.38 -9.99 24.14
N PRO A 115 -2.35 -10.83 24.54
CA PRO A 115 -2.15 -11.92 25.50
C PRO A 115 -1.25 -13.06 24.99
N ASN A 116 -0.73 -12.99 23.76
CA ASN A 116 0.07 -14.05 23.15
C ASN A 116 1.44 -13.53 22.64
N PRO A 117 2.58 -14.07 23.12
CA PRO A 117 3.92 -13.65 22.69
C PRO A 117 4.18 -13.89 21.20
N ALA A 118 3.47 -14.83 20.57
CA ALA A 118 3.56 -15.07 19.13
C ALA A 118 3.11 -13.84 18.31
N ALA A 119 2.19 -13.03 18.83
CA ALA A 119 1.69 -11.85 18.11
C ALA A 119 2.74 -10.74 17.99
N GLY A 120 3.62 -10.59 18.98
CA GLY A 120 4.74 -9.64 18.91
C GLY A 120 5.74 -9.99 17.82
N LEU A 121 6.09 -11.27 17.72
CA LEU A 121 6.98 -11.79 16.66
C LEU A 121 6.38 -11.61 15.26
N SER A 122 5.07 -11.84 15.10
CA SER A 122 4.40 -11.59 13.83
C SER A 122 4.40 -10.10 13.46
N LEU A 123 4.20 -9.21 14.43
CA LEU A 123 4.21 -7.76 14.20
C LEU A 123 5.60 -7.24 13.81
N THR A 124 6.66 -7.68 14.49
CA THR A 124 8.05 -7.26 14.16
C THR A 124 8.48 -7.76 12.79
N THR A 125 8.04 -8.96 12.40
CA THR A 125 8.30 -9.51 11.06
C THR A 125 7.56 -8.71 9.96
N LEU A 126 6.35 -8.21 10.24
CA LEU A 126 5.56 -7.41 9.28
C LEU A 126 6.00 -5.94 9.21
N ALA A 127 6.56 -5.39 10.29
CA ALA A 127 6.93 -3.99 10.41
C ALA A 127 7.77 -3.45 9.23
N PRO A 128 8.86 -4.10 8.75
CA PRO A 128 9.65 -3.59 7.63
C PRO A 128 8.87 -3.48 6.32
N ALA A 129 7.78 -4.25 6.16
CA ALA A 129 6.92 -4.14 4.98
C ALA A 129 6.24 -2.77 4.88
N ILE A 130 6.10 -2.01 5.97
CA ILE A 130 5.51 -0.66 5.96
C ILE A 130 6.29 0.27 5.03
N VAL A 131 7.62 0.23 5.08
CA VAL A 131 8.48 1.06 4.22
C VAL A 131 8.24 0.74 2.75
N ILE A 132 8.19 -0.55 2.42
CA ILE A 132 7.96 -1.03 1.05
C ILE A 132 6.59 -0.56 0.55
N VAL A 133 5.55 -0.76 1.36
CA VAL A 133 4.17 -0.36 1.00
C VAL A 133 4.06 1.16 0.89
N ALA A 134 4.74 1.92 1.74
CA ALA A 134 4.79 3.37 1.68
C ALA A 134 5.42 3.85 0.36
N VAL A 135 6.56 3.29 -0.03
CA VAL A 135 7.21 3.56 -1.31
C VAL A 135 6.30 3.21 -2.50
N CYS A 136 5.68 2.02 -2.49
CA CYS A 136 4.71 1.61 -3.52
C CYS A 136 3.50 2.56 -3.60
N SER A 137 3.06 3.14 -2.48
CA SER A 137 1.99 4.14 -2.48
C SER A 137 2.42 5.45 -3.17
N GLY A 138 3.68 5.85 -3.01
CA GLY A 138 4.26 7.01 -3.71
C GLY A 138 4.33 6.81 -5.22
N PHE A 139 4.78 5.63 -5.69
CA PHE A 139 4.77 5.31 -7.11
C PHE A 139 3.35 5.34 -7.70
N ARG A 140 2.37 4.76 -7.00
CA ARG A 140 0.96 4.84 -7.41
C ARG A 140 0.47 6.28 -7.53
N GLY A 141 0.76 7.13 -6.54
CA GLY A 141 0.40 8.55 -6.57
C GLY A 141 1.03 9.30 -7.75
N PHE A 142 2.31 9.04 -8.04
CA PHE A 142 3.03 9.65 -9.16
C PHE A 142 2.41 9.27 -10.52
N PHE A 143 2.18 7.98 -10.75
CA PHE A 143 1.58 7.53 -12.00
C PHE A 143 0.12 7.99 -12.15
N GLN A 144 -0.64 8.09 -11.05
CA GLN A 144 -1.96 8.70 -11.06
C GLN A 144 -1.90 10.18 -11.49
N GLY A 145 -0.92 10.94 -10.98
CA GLY A 145 -0.72 12.35 -11.35
C GLY A 145 -0.31 12.56 -12.81
N LEU A 146 0.45 11.63 -13.39
CA LEU A 146 0.85 11.65 -14.80
C LEU A 146 -0.30 11.36 -15.79
N GLN A 147 -1.51 11.05 -15.31
CA GLN A 147 -2.66 10.58 -16.10
C GLN A 147 -2.37 9.35 -17.01
N ARG A 148 -1.20 8.72 -16.88
CA ARG A 148 -0.83 7.48 -17.56
C ARG A 148 -1.31 6.29 -16.73
N MET A 149 -2.61 6.00 -16.80
CA MET A 149 -3.22 4.85 -16.10
C MET A 149 -2.90 3.49 -16.73
N GLY A 150 -2.45 3.46 -17.99
CA GLY A 150 -2.06 2.23 -18.71
C GLY A 150 -0.96 1.42 -18.03
N PRO A 151 0.23 1.99 -17.73
CA PRO A 151 1.29 1.28 -17.03
C PRO A 151 0.97 0.98 -15.55
N THR A 152 0.15 1.78 -14.87
CA THR A 152 -0.26 1.51 -13.47
C THR A 152 -1.16 0.28 -13.37
N ALA A 153 -2.09 0.13 -14.31
CA ALA A 153 -2.96 -1.06 -14.39
C ALA A 153 -2.14 -2.32 -14.71
N ALA A 154 -1.18 -2.23 -15.63
CA ALA A 154 -0.26 -3.34 -15.92
C ALA A 154 0.60 -3.72 -14.71
N SER A 155 1.16 -2.73 -13.99
CA SER A 155 1.89 -2.98 -12.75
C SER A 155 1.02 -3.60 -11.66
N GLN A 156 -0.22 -3.15 -11.47
CA GLN A 156 -1.14 -3.76 -10.51
C GLN A 156 -1.48 -5.20 -10.84
N VAL A 157 -1.74 -5.51 -12.12
CA VAL A 157 -1.99 -6.88 -12.56
C VAL A 157 -0.75 -7.75 -12.36
N ALA A 158 0.44 -7.24 -12.68
CA ALA A 158 1.70 -7.96 -12.46
C ALA A 158 1.99 -8.20 -10.96
N GLU A 159 1.78 -7.19 -10.11
CA GLU A 159 1.92 -7.31 -8.64
C GLU A 159 0.92 -8.32 -8.07
N GLN A 160 -0.33 -8.31 -8.58
CA GLN A 160 -1.37 -9.25 -8.16
C GLN A 160 -1.03 -10.69 -8.58
N LEU A 161 -0.49 -10.88 -9.79
CA LEU A 161 -0.04 -12.19 -10.27
C LEU A 161 1.14 -12.72 -9.44
N ALA A 162 2.13 -11.88 -9.15
CA ALA A 162 3.28 -12.25 -8.32
C ALA A 162 2.93 -12.52 -6.85
N ARG A 163 1.84 -11.92 -6.34
CA ARG A 163 1.34 -12.16 -4.98
C ARG A 163 0.50 -13.44 -4.89
N VAL A 164 -0.12 -13.85 -6.00
CA VAL A 164 -1.00 -15.04 -6.08
C VAL A 164 -0.24 -16.32 -6.42
N SER A 165 0.88 -16.21 -7.14
CA SER A 165 1.86 -17.29 -7.37
C SER A 165 2.70 -17.56 -6.13
#